data_AF-A0A1M7Z8T4-F1
#
_entry.id   AF-A0A1M7Z8T4-F1
#
_cell.length_a   1.000
_cell.length_b   1.000
_cell.length_c   1.000
_cell.angle_alpha   90.00
_cell.angle_beta   90.00
_cell.angle_gamma   90.00
#
_symmetry.space_group_name_H-M   'P 1'
#
loop_
_entity.id
_entity.type
_entity.pdbx_description
1 polymer ?
#
loop_
_entity_poly.entity_id
_entity_poly.type
_entity_poly.pdbx_seq_one_letter_code
_entity_poly.pdbx_strand_id
1 'polypeptide(L)'
;MRSWLTFGNLALLVLAVVLGIALYWVIYVFLAASPYEAAGIGINSRLPEPVRRFSCRILNERHPHMWPPLGCEKFWGDAPPPPALPPQ
;
A
#
# COMPACT_ATOMS: atom_id res chain seq x y z
N MET A 1 -29.49 -18.99 -21.15
CA MET A 1 -29.51 -19.14 -19.68
C MET A 1 -28.11 -19.41 -19.09
N ARG A 2 -27.30 -20.32 -19.66
CA ARG A 2 -25.96 -20.67 -19.15
C ARG A 2 -24.93 -19.53 -19.14
N SER A 3 -24.96 -18.62 -20.13
CA SER A 3 -24.03 -17.47 -20.19
C SER A 3 -24.33 -16.37 -19.16
N TRP A 4 -25.58 -16.21 -18.72
CA TRP A 4 -25.93 -15.20 -17.70
C TRP A 4 -25.39 -15.57 -16.32
N LEU A 5 -25.40 -16.86 -15.98
CA LEU A 5 -24.78 -17.39 -14.76
C LEU A 5 -23.25 -17.19 -14.78
N THR A 6 -22.59 -17.38 -15.93
CA THR A 6 -21.14 -17.17 -16.02
C THR A 6 -20.74 -15.70 -15.96
N PHE A 7 -21.50 -14.78 -16.57
CA PHE A 7 -21.24 -13.34 -16.45
C PHE A 7 -21.48 -12.84 -15.03
N GLY A 8 -22.54 -13.31 -14.36
CA GLY A 8 -22.79 -13.00 -12.95
C GLY A 8 -21.66 -13.49 -12.03
N ASN A 9 -21.20 -14.72 -12.23
CA ASN A 9 -20.08 -15.27 -11.46
C ASN A 9 -18.76 -14.54 -11.69
N LEU A 10 -18.49 -14.11 -12.94
CA LEU A 10 -17.30 -13.33 -13.25
C LEU A 10 -17.33 -11.95 -12.58
N ALA A 11 -18.47 -11.27 -12.61
CA ALA A 11 -18.63 -9.98 -11.93
C ALA A 11 -18.43 -10.12 -10.40
N LEU A 12 -19.00 -11.16 -9.80
CA LEU A 12 -18.80 -11.46 -8.37
C LEU A 12 -17.34 -11.77 -8.04
N LEU A 13 -16.64 -12.51 -8.90
CA LEU A 13 -15.22 -12.80 -8.73
C LEU A 13 -14.37 -11.52 -8.79
N VAL A 14 -14.61 -10.67 -9.78
CA VAL A 14 -13.90 -9.38 -9.91
C VAL A 14 -14.16 -8.51 -8.69
N LEU A 15 -15.42 -8.42 -8.24
CA LEU A 15 -15.77 -7.68 -7.03
C LEU A 15 -15.05 -8.22 -5.80
N ALA A 16 -15.02 -9.54 -5.61
CA ALA A 16 -14.34 -10.18 -4.50
C ALA A 16 -12.83 -9.86 -4.49
N VAL A 17 -12.18 -9.88 -5.67
CA VAL A 17 -10.77 -9.52 -5.81
C VAL A 17 -10.52 -8.05 -5.45
N VAL A 18 -11.35 -7.13 -5.96
CA VAL A 18 -11.22 -5.70 -5.66
C VAL A 18 -11.39 -5.43 -4.16
N LEU A 19 -12.39 -6.04 -3.53
CA LEU A 19 -12.61 -5.93 -2.09
C LEU A 19 -11.44 -6.52 -1.29
N GLY A 20 -10.88 -7.65 -1.72
CA GLY A 20 -9.72 -8.27 -1.09
C GLY A 20 -8.48 -7.37 -1.14
N ILE A 21 -8.20 -6.75 -2.30
CA ILE A 21 -7.10 -5.80 -2.45
C ILE A 21 -7.30 -4.58 -1.55
N ALA A 22 -8.53 -4.03 -1.53
CA ALA A 22 -8.86 -2.88 -0.69
C ALA A 22 -8.71 -3.21 0.81
N LEU A 23 -9.20 -4.37 1.24
CA LEU A 23 -9.06 -4.83 2.62
C LEU A 23 -7.60 -5.04 3.00
N TYR A 24 -6.81 -5.69 2.15
CA TYR A 24 -5.39 -5.89 2.40
C TYR A 24 -4.65 -4.54 2.48
N TRP A 25 -4.99 -3.58 1.62
CA TRP A 25 -4.41 -2.23 1.72
C TRP A 25 -4.76 -1.54 3.04
N VAL A 26 -5.99 -1.66 3.55
CA VAL A 26 -6.37 -1.16 4.87
C VAL A 26 -5.53 -1.82 5.97
N ILE A 27 -5.36 -3.14 5.92
CA ILE A 27 -4.50 -3.87 6.87
C ILE A 27 -3.06 -3.36 6.80
N TYR A 28 -2.52 -3.18 5.59
CA TYR A 28 -1.17 -2.64 5.41
C TYR A 28 -1.02 -1.24 6.06
N VAL A 29 -1.96 -0.33 5.78
CA VAL A 29 -1.88 1.05 6.28
C VAL A 29 -2.02 1.13 7.80
N PHE A 30 -2.91 0.35 8.41
CA PHE A 30 -3.26 0.50 9.83
C PHE A 30 -2.69 -0.56 10.76
N LEU A 31 -2.27 -1.72 10.23
CA LEU A 31 -1.90 -2.89 11.03
C LEU A 31 -0.56 -3.54 10.63
N ALA A 32 0.08 -3.13 9.52
CA ALA A 32 1.37 -3.70 9.11
C ALA A 32 2.42 -3.61 10.24
N ALA A 33 3.21 -4.67 10.41
CA ALA A 33 4.30 -4.67 11.37
C ALA A 33 5.50 -3.86 10.86
N SER A 34 5.61 -3.68 9.54
CA SER A 34 6.70 -2.98 8.86
C SER A 34 6.17 -2.16 7.68
N PRO A 35 6.71 -0.96 7.41
CA PRO A 35 6.37 -0.21 6.21
C PRO A 35 6.94 -0.85 4.94
N TYR A 36 7.75 -1.91 5.06
CA TYR A 36 8.45 -2.54 3.94
C TYR A 36 7.77 -3.82 3.39
N GLU A 37 6.50 -4.06 3.74
CA GLU A 37 5.75 -5.20 3.21
C GLU A 37 5.51 -5.06 1.69
N ALA A 38 6.15 -5.91 0.89
CA ALA A 38 6.23 -5.77 -0.57
C ALA A 38 4.85 -5.65 -1.27
N ALA A 39 3.87 -6.45 -0.85
CA ALA A 39 2.53 -6.39 -1.42
C ALA A 39 1.81 -5.07 -1.08
N GLY A 40 1.97 -4.58 0.15
CA GLY A 40 1.44 -3.30 0.60
C GLY A 40 2.04 -2.12 -0.16
N ILE A 41 3.37 -2.11 -0.33
CA ILE A 41 4.08 -1.15 -1.19
C ILE A 41 3.56 -1.22 -2.62
N GLY A 42 3.41 -2.43 -3.17
CA GLY A 42 2.95 -2.65 -4.54
C GLY A 42 1.59 -2.01 -4.82
N ILE A 43 0.66 -2.15 -3.88
CA ILE A 43 -0.66 -1.50 -3.98
C ILE A 43 -0.53 0.01 -3.76
N ASN A 44 0.08 0.42 -2.64
CA ASN A 44 0.10 1.81 -2.21
C ASN A 44 0.81 2.74 -3.20
N SER A 45 1.92 2.30 -3.79
CA SER A 45 2.69 3.05 -4.78
C SER A 45 1.92 3.34 -6.07
N ARG A 46 0.85 2.59 -6.38
CA ARG A 46 0.04 2.73 -7.59
C ARG A 46 -1.28 3.48 -7.36
N LEU A 47 -1.60 3.82 -6.12
CA LEU A 47 -2.81 4.56 -5.81
C LEU A 47 -2.71 6.03 -6.24
N PRO A 48 -3.86 6.69 -6.52
CA PRO A 48 -3.90 8.12 -6.78
C PRO A 48 -3.23 8.92 -5.66
N GLU A 49 -2.61 10.03 -6.02
CA GLU A 49 -1.79 10.81 -5.08
C GLU A 49 -2.49 11.16 -3.76
N PRO A 50 -3.77 11.61 -3.73
CA PRO A 50 -4.43 11.95 -2.47
C PRO A 50 -4.51 10.77 -1.50
N VAL A 51 -4.79 9.58 -2.03
CA VAL A 51 -4.90 8.34 -1.25
C VAL A 51 -3.52 7.90 -0.78
N ARG A 52 -2.53 7.92 -1.66
CA ARG A 52 -1.14 7.57 -1.35
C ARG A 52 -0.53 8.51 -0.32
N ARG A 53 -0.78 9.82 -0.42
CA ARG A 53 -0.33 10.82 0.57
C ARG A 53 -0.92 10.52 1.95
N PHE A 54 -2.23 10.22 2.01
CA PHE A 54 -2.91 9.88 3.26
C PHE A 54 -2.29 8.64 3.92
N SER A 55 -2.12 7.56 3.18
CA SER A 55 -1.56 6.32 3.72
C SER A 55 -0.09 6.45 4.10
N CYS A 56 0.72 7.13 3.30
CA CYS A 56 2.14 7.35 3.63
C CYS A 56 2.32 8.13 4.93
N ARG A 57 1.45 9.10 5.21
CA ARG A 57 1.46 9.81 6.50
C ARG A 57 1.18 8.88 7.68
N ILE A 58 0.13 8.05 7.58
CA ILE A 58 -0.21 7.08 8.63
C ILE A 58 0.91 6.07 8.84
N LEU A 59 1.51 5.57 7.75
CA LEU A 59 2.64 4.65 7.82
C LEU A 59 3.84 5.29 8.52
N ASN A 60 4.16 6.57 8.24
CA ASN A 60 5.23 7.29 8.94
C ASN A 60 4.93 7.46 10.43
N GLU A 61 3.69 7.83 10.79
CA GLU A 61 3.27 7.97 12.19
C GLU A 61 3.42 6.67 12.98
N ARG A 62 3.14 5.52 12.35
CA ARG A 62 3.25 4.20 12.98
C ARG A 62 4.67 3.64 13.01
N HIS A 63 5.52 4.10 12.09
CA HIS A 63 6.89 3.63 11.92
C HIS A 63 7.87 4.82 11.98
N PRO A 64 7.90 5.56 13.11
CA PRO A 64 8.79 6.71 13.24
C PRO A 64 10.24 6.26 13.09
N HIS A 65 11.07 7.10 12.46
CA HIS A 65 12.50 6.85 12.21
C HIS A 65 12.82 5.73 11.22
N MET A 66 11.84 5.28 10.43
CA MET A 66 12.08 4.40 9.29
C MET A 66 12.25 5.22 8.01
N TRP A 67 12.92 4.65 7.01
CA TRP A 67 12.99 5.21 5.68
C TRP A 67 11.65 5.14 4.97
N PRO A 68 11.33 6.10 4.08
CA PRO A 68 10.15 6.00 3.23
C PRO A 68 10.20 4.71 2.41
N PRO A 69 9.13 3.89 2.41
CA PRO A 69 8.98 2.85 1.42
C PRO A 69 8.74 3.45 0.03
N LEU A 70 8.97 2.64 -1.00
CA LEU A 70 8.82 3.07 -2.39
C LEU A 70 7.44 3.72 -2.65
N GLY A 71 7.47 4.94 -3.19
CA GLY A 71 6.28 5.73 -3.51
C GLY A 71 5.77 6.63 -2.38
N CYS A 72 6.41 6.60 -1.21
CA CYS A 72 6.11 7.49 -0.09
C CYS A 72 7.13 8.61 0.13
N GLU A 73 8.20 8.68 -0.65
CA GLU A 73 9.36 9.56 -0.45
C GLU A 73 8.97 11.04 -0.34
N LYS A 74 8.00 11.48 -1.14
CA LYS A 74 7.49 12.86 -1.15
C LYS A 74 6.57 13.19 0.03
N PHE A 75 6.08 12.18 0.74
CA PHE A 75 5.04 12.30 1.76
C PHE A 75 5.50 11.81 3.15
N TRP A 76 6.79 11.50 3.28
CA TRP A 76 7.41 10.98 4.49
C TRP A 76 8.16 12.13 5.18
N GLY A 77 7.50 12.76 6.16
CA GLY A 77 7.95 14.04 6.73
C GLY A 77 9.25 13.97 7.53
N ASP A 78 9.46 12.87 8.29
CA ASP A 78 10.54 12.74 9.27
C ASP A 78 11.47 11.56 8.97
N ALA A 79 11.96 11.46 7.72
CA ALA A 79 12.93 10.43 7.38
C ALA A 79 14.20 10.60 8.24
N PRO A 80 14.76 9.52 8.83
CA PRO A 80 16.07 9.58 9.47
C PRO A 80 17.15 10.04 8.47
N PRO A 81 18.33 10.52 8.91
CA PRO A 81 19.42 10.85 8.00
C PRO A 81 19.99 9.60 7.31
N PRO A 82 20.34 9.64 6.00
CA PRO A 82 20.76 8.46 5.23
C PRO A 82 21.87 7.71 5.97
N PRO A 83 21.78 6.37 6.12
CA PRO A 83 22.91 5.62 6.64
C PRO A 83 24.11 5.97 5.78
N ALA A 84 25.25 6.24 6.42
CA ALA A 84 26.48 6.52 5.71
C ALA A 84 26.69 5.40 4.68
N LEU A 85 26.66 5.75 3.40
CA LEU A 85 26.91 4.77 2.35
C LEU A 85 28.29 4.16 2.65
N PRO A 86 28.45 2.83 2.63
CA PRO A 86 29.78 2.26 2.61
C PRO A 86 30.55 2.88 1.43
N PRO A 87 31.86 3.16 1.58
CA PRO A 87 32.66 3.67 0.47
C PRO A 87 32.48 2.73 -0.74
N GLN A 88 32.19 3.34 -1.89
CA GLN A 88 32.02 2.67 -3.18
C GLN A 88 33.29 1.90 -3.57
#